data_AF-A0A1V4TVR0-F1
#
_entry.id   AF-A0A1V4TVR0-F1
#
_cell.length_a   1.000
_cell.length_b   1.000
_cell.length_c   1.000
_cell.angle_alpha   90.00
_cell.angle_beta   90.00
_cell.angle_gamma   90.00
#
_symmetry.space_group_name_H-M   'P 1'
#
loop_
_entity.id
_entity.type
_entity.pdbx_description
1 polymer ?
#
loop_
_entity_poly.entity_id
_entity_poly.type
_entity_poly.pdbx_seq_one_letter_code
_entity_poly.pdbx_strand_id
1 'polypeptide(L)'
;MDVLGMTETLTALIDRQGVMAKVPHPLSTVFLLDPLTLEPLEEGAQEGLVCLFNPFVTSWLECFYPGDLMTSRPSATFYGREFIYQRRLTVKEGWSLQRACGGSMEEMMTGGQR
;
A
#
# COMPACT_ATOMS: atom_id res chain seq x y z
N MET A 1 -4.58 -5.93 -11.22
CA MET A 1 -5.55 -5.50 -10.20
C MET A 1 -5.86 -4.06 -10.50
N ASP A 2 -7.08 -3.73 -10.88
CA ASP A 2 -7.42 -2.40 -11.41
C ASP A 2 -7.56 -1.33 -10.32
N VAL A 3 -7.76 -1.75 -9.06
CA VAL A 3 -7.93 -0.86 -7.91
C VAL A 3 -7.26 -1.50 -6.69
N LEU A 4 -6.43 -0.75 -5.96
CA LEU A 4 -5.89 -1.17 -4.66
C LEU A 4 -6.75 -0.55 -3.57
N GLY A 5 -7.61 -1.35 -2.94
CA GLY A 5 -8.46 -0.91 -1.83
C GLY A 5 -7.71 -0.95 -0.49
N MET A 6 -7.94 0.05 0.35
CA MET A 6 -7.36 0.18 1.69
C MET A 6 -8.48 0.47 2.68
N THR A 7 -9.06 -0.58 3.26
CA THR A 7 -10.25 -0.50 4.10
C THR A 7 -10.01 0.33 5.36
N GLU A 8 -8.83 0.21 5.96
CA GLU A 8 -8.42 0.89 7.18
C GLU A 8 -8.44 2.42 7.04
N THR A 9 -8.24 2.92 5.81
CA THR A 9 -8.29 4.36 5.51
C THR A 9 -9.53 4.76 4.71
N LEU A 10 -10.41 3.81 4.39
CA LEU A 10 -11.55 3.98 3.49
C LEU A 10 -11.16 4.64 2.16
N THR A 11 -9.97 4.31 1.64
CA THR A 11 -9.45 4.84 0.38
C THR A 11 -9.16 3.73 -0.63
N ALA A 12 -8.98 4.14 -1.88
CA ALA A 12 -8.52 3.25 -2.93
C ALA A 12 -7.58 3.99 -3.89
N LEU A 13 -6.53 3.31 -4.35
CA LEU A 13 -5.72 3.77 -5.48
C LEU A 13 -6.29 3.17 -6.77
N ILE A 14 -6.69 4.04 -7.68
CA ILE A 14 -7.32 3.64 -8.94
C ILE A 14 -6.25 3.56 -10.03
N ASP A 15 -6.38 2.58 -10.92
CA ASP A 15 -5.53 2.49 -12.10
C ASP A 15 -6.20 3.10 -13.32
N ARG A 16 -5.37 3.60 -14.24
CA ARG A 16 -5.80 3.74 -15.62
C ARG A 16 -5.93 2.37 -16.26
N GLN A 17 -7.01 2.18 -17.01
CA GLN A 17 -7.30 0.94 -17.72
C GLN A 17 -6.09 0.47 -18.54
N GLY A 18 -5.63 -0.75 -18.29
CA GLY A 18 -4.55 -1.40 -19.03
C GLY A 18 -3.12 -0.93 -18.69
N VAL A 19 -2.93 0.00 -17.75
CA VAL A 19 -1.59 0.53 -17.40
C VAL A 19 -1.04 -0.09 -16.11
N MET A 20 -1.92 -0.64 -15.25
CA MET A 20 -1.55 -1.22 -13.94
C MET A 20 -0.73 -0.25 -13.07
N ALA A 21 -0.97 1.04 -13.26
CA ALA A 21 -0.29 2.14 -12.59
C ALA A 21 -1.29 2.88 -11.69
N LYS A 22 -1.02 2.79 -10.40
CA LYS A 22 -1.85 3.25 -9.31
C LYS A 22 -1.65 4.74 -9.13
N VAL A 23 -2.74 5.48 -9.19
CA VAL A 23 -2.74 6.94 -8.99
C VAL A 23 -3.37 7.24 -7.63
N PRO A 24 -2.66 7.95 -6.73
CA PRO A 24 -3.23 8.36 -5.46
C PRO A 24 -4.38 9.33 -5.60
N HIS A 25 -5.27 9.28 -4.61
CA HIS A 25 -6.28 10.32 -4.45
C HIS A 25 -5.59 11.67 -4.17
N PRO A 26 -6.02 12.79 -4.78
CA PRO A 26 -5.37 14.10 -4.62
C PRO A 26 -5.27 14.61 -3.17
N LEU A 27 -6.12 14.10 -2.27
CA LEU A 27 -6.15 14.45 -0.85
C LEU A 27 -5.30 13.52 0.03
N SER A 28 -4.55 12.59 -0.56
CA SER A 28 -3.72 11.65 0.17
C SER A 28 -2.28 11.75 -0.31
N THR A 29 -1.35 11.67 0.63
CA THR A 29 0.07 11.59 0.36
C THR A 29 0.50 10.13 0.37
N VAL A 30 0.93 9.62 -0.78
CA VAL A 30 1.60 8.34 -0.95
C VAL A 30 3.10 8.54 -1.15
N PHE A 31 3.90 7.77 -0.42
CA PHE A 31 5.35 7.69 -0.55
C PHE A 31 5.82 6.24 -0.34
N LEU A 32 7.06 5.96 -0.72
CA LEU A 32 7.69 4.65 -0.55
C LEU A 32 8.74 4.75 0.55
N LEU A 33 8.81 3.72 1.39
CA LEU A 33 9.84 3.56 2.41
C LEU A 33 10.71 2.34 2.10
N ASP A 34 11.98 2.39 2.53
CA ASP A 34 12.79 1.19 2.66
C ASP A 34 12.16 0.28 3.72
N PRO A 35 11.85 -1.00 3.43
CA PRO A 35 11.19 -1.88 4.38
C PRO A 35 12.05 -2.24 5.60
N LEU A 36 13.39 -2.08 5.53
CA LEU A 36 14.31 -2.36 6.63
C LEU A 36 14.60 -1.11 7.47
N THR A 37 14.86 0.02 6.84
CA THR A 37 15.25 1.26 7.56
C THR A 37 14.07 2.17 7.86
N LEU A 38 12.93 1.99 7.17
CA LEU A 38 11.77 2.87 7.20
C LEU A 38 12.08 4.31 6.77
N GLU A 39 13.19 4.52 6.07
CA GLU A 39 13.55 5.83 5.51
C GLU A 39 12.84 6.04 4.16
N PRO A 40 12.40 7.28 3.86
CA PRO A 40 11.81 7.61 2.57
C PRO A 40 12.75 7.32 1.41
N LEU A 41 12.21 6.66 0.39
CA LEU A 41 12.95 6.39 -0.84
C LEU A 41 12.84 7.55 -1.82
N GLU A 42 13.95 7.84 -2.48
CA GLU A 42 13.96 8.72 -3.64
C GLU A 42 13.25 8.08 -4.85
N GLU A 43 12.78 8.93 -5.76
CA GLU A 43 11.99 8.52 -6.92
C GLU A 43 12.75 7.54 -7.83
N GLY A 44 12.06 6.49 -8.30
CA GLY A 44 12.54 5.62 -9.38
C GLY A 44 13.72 4.70 -9.03
N ALA A 45 14.22 4.71 -7.80
CA ALA A 45 15.46 4.02 -7.45
C ALA A 45 15.29 2.53 -7.11
N GLN A 46 14.21 2.15 -6.41
CA GLN A 46 14.03 0.77 -5.91
C GLN A 46 12.60 0.43 -5.48
N GLU A 47 12.34 -0.87 -5.29
CA GLU A 47 11.13 -1.39 -4.64
C GLU A 47 11.05 -0.88 -3.20
N GLY A 48 9.89 -0.40 -2.78
CA GLY A 48 9.66 0.11 -1.43
C GLY A 48 8.27 -0.18 -0.90
N LEU A 49 8.15 -0.13 0.42
CA LEU A 49 6.88 -0.30 1.12
C LEU A 49 6.00 0.92 0.86
N VAL A 50 4.83 0.70 0.27
CA VAL A 50 3.87 1.78 0.04
C VAL A 50 3.31 2.26 1.38
N CYS A 51 3.25 3.58 1.53
CA CYS A 51 2.79 4.24 2.72
C CYS A 51 1.78 5.31 2.32
N LEU A 52 0.61 5.33 2.96
CA LEU A 52 -0.44 6.29 2.71
C LEU A 52 -0.66 7.16 3.95
N PHE A 53 -0.63 8.48 3.75
CA PHE A 53 -1.02 9.45 4.76
C PHE A 53 -2.19 10.28 4.23
N ASN A 54 -3.27 10.38 5.00
CA ASN A 54 -4.40 11.24 4.66
C ASN A 54 -4.56 12.30 5.76
N PRO A 55 -4.21 13.57 5.51
CA PRO A 55 -4.29 14.63 6.53
C PRO A 55 -5.72 14.93 6.98
N PHE A 56 -6.74 14.47 6.24
CA PHE A 56 -8.14 14.65 6.62
C PHE A 56 -8.66 13.56 7.56
N VAL A 57 -7.90 12.48 7.78
CA VAL A 57 -8.22 11.46 8.79
C VAL A 57 -7.70 11.92 10.15
N THR A 58 -8.44 12.86 10.75
CA THR A 58 -8.06 13.53 12.00
C THR A 58 -8.31 12.69 13.25
N SER A 59 -9.06 11.59 13.14
CA SER A 59 -9.34 10.68 14.25
C SER A 59 -8.14 9.85 14.66
N TRP A 60 -7.20 9.61 13.74
CA TRP A 60 -6.07 8.71 13.96
C TRP A 60 -4.72 9.35 13.58
N LEU A 61 -4.66 10.25 12.58
CA LEU A 61 -3.41 10.94 12.15
C LEU A 61 -2.22 10.00 11.92
N GLU A 62 -2.47 8.77 11.48
CA GLU A 62 -1.45 7.77 11.24
C GLU A 62 -1.15 7.60 9.75
N CYS A 63 0.07 7.15 9.47
CA CYS A 63 0.41 6.62 8.15
C CYS A 63 0.05 5.13 8.12
N PHE A 64 -0.66 4.71 7.07
CA PHE A 64 -1.07 3.34 6.88
C PHE A 64 -0.10 2.58 5.96
N TYR A 65 0.27 1.38 6.39
CA TYR A 65 1.20 0.48 5.72
C TYR A 65 0.46 -0.81 5.32
N PRO A 66 -0.07 -0.94 4.08
CA PRO A 66 -0.81 -2.13 3.66
C PRO A 66 0.06 -3.39 3.51
N GLY A 67 1.38 -3.27 3.70
CA GLY A 67 2.33 -4.36 3.49
C GLY A 67 2.62 -4.65 2.01
N ASP A 68 2.24 -3.75 1.11
CA ASP A 68 2.46 -3.91 -0.33
C ASP A 68 3.73 -3.18 -0.76
N LEU A 69 4.55 -3.88 -1.53
CA LEU A 69 5.77 -3.36 -2.12
C LEU A 69 5.47 -2.87 -3.54
N MET A 70 5.94 -1.66 -3.82
CA MET A 70 5.69 -0.95 -5.07
C MET A 70 6.98 -0.31 -5.58
N THR A 71 7.00 -0.04 -6.89
CA THR A 71 7.95 0.91 -7.48
C THR A 71 7.20 2.18 -7.87
N SER A 72 7.92 3.28 -8.03
CA SER A 72 7.34 4.54 -8.50
C SER A 72 8.02 4.99 -9.79
N ARG A 73 7.27 5.70 -10.62
CA ARG A 73 7.81 6.40 -11.79
C ARG A 73 7.23 7.81 -11.88
N PRO A 74 7.97 8.77 -12.46
CA PRO A 74 7.43 10.07 -12.79
C PRO A 74 6.21 9.94 -13.73
N SER A 75 5.21 10.79 -13.54
CA SER A 75 4.02 10.85 -14.40
C SER A 75 3.56 12.30 -14.58
N ALA A 76 2.93 12.58 -15.71
CA ALA A 76 2.29 13.87 -15.99
C ALA A 76 0.92 14.04 -15.27
N THR A 77 0.56 13.12 -14.37
CA THR A 77 -0.65 13.23 -13.55
C THR A 77 -0.52 14.36 -12.53
N PHE A 78 -1.64 14.77 -11.93
CA PHE A 78 -1.66 15.74 -10.84
C PHE A 78 -0.67 15.40 -9.71
N TYR A 79 -0.53 14.10 -9.43
CA TYR A 79 0.33 13.61 -8.36
C TYR A 79 1.83 13.61 -8.72
N GLY A 80 2.17 13.86 -9.98
CA GLY A 80 3.54 13.83 -10.49
C GLY A 80 4.18 12.44 -10.53
N ARG A 81 3.49 11.42 -9.99
CA ARG A 81 3.99 10.07 -9.81
C ARG A 81 2.90 9.03 -10.00
N GLU A 82 3.31 7.87 -10.45
CA GLU A 82 2.50 6.65 -10.55
C GLU A 82 3.19 5.52 -9.79
N PHE A 83 2.40 4.66 -9.14
CA PHE A 83 2.92 3.54 -8.35
C PHE A 83 2.57 2.22 -9.03
N ILE A 84 3.53 1.32 -9.12
CA ILE A 84 3.37 0.04 -9.80
C ILE A 84 3.49 -1.04 -8.74
N TYR A 85 2.43 -1.84 -8.58
CA TYR A 85 2.42 -2.95 -7.64
C TYR A 85 3.44 -4.02 -8.06
N GLN A 86 4.25 -4.47 -7.12
CA GLN A 86 5.19 -5.57 -7.33
C GLN A 86 4.70 -6.84 -6.63
N ARG A 87 4.59 -6.78 -5.30
CA ARG A 87 4.25 -7.94 -4.45
C ARG A 87 3.84 -7.49 -3.05
N ARG A 88 3.41 -8.43 -2.21
CA ARG A 88 3.20 -8.21 -0.78
C ARG A 88 4.46 -8.65 0.00
N LEU A 89 4.69 -8.03 1.16
CA LEU A 89 5.72 -8.48 2.12
C LEU A 89 5.50 -9.95 2.46
N THR A 90 6.59 -10.71 2.55
CA THR A 90 6.53 -12.06 3.11
C THR A 90 6.44 -12.01 4.64
N VAL A 91 6.04 -13.12 5.26
CA VAL A 91 5.99 -13.28 6.73
C VAL A 91 7.37 -13.06 7.38
N LYS A 92 8.46 -13.21 6.62
CA LYS A 92 9.83 -12.97 7.13
C LYS A 92 10.25 -11.50 7.02
N GLU A 93 9.71 -10.77 6.05
CA GLU A 93 10.05 -9.36 5.76
C GLU A 93 9.15 -8.37 6.51
N GLY A 94 8.04 -8.84 7.07
CA GLY A 94 7.11 -8.02 7.82
C GLY A 94 6.26 -8.86 8.78
N TRP A 95 5.40 -8.20 9.54
CA TRP A 95 4.48 -8.93 10.40
C TRP A 95 3.50 -9.73 9.55
N SER A 96 3.21 -10.96 9.98
CA SER A 96 2.07 -11.72 9.45
C SER A 96 0.84 -10.85 9.66
N LEU A 97 0.43 -10.12 8.62
CA LEU A 97 -0.87 -9.48 8.57
C LEU A 97 -1.86 -10.61 8.85
N GLN A 98 -2.47 -10.59 10.03
CA GLN A 98 -3.71 -11.30 10.23
C GLN A 98 -4.59 -10.94 9.04
N ARG A 99 -5.25 -11.93 8.42
CA ARG A 99 -6.20 -11.65 7.33
C ARG A 99 -7.23 -10.65 7.85
N ALA A 100 -7.02 -9.35 7.59
CA ALA A 100 -7.93 -8.31 8.02
C ALA A 100 -9.14 -8.28 7.09
N CYS A 101 -10.31 -8.12 7.70
CA CYS A 101 -11.64 -8.05 7.10
C CYS A 101 -12.01 -9.24 6.19
N GLY A 102 -12.08 -10.45 6.76
CA GLY A 102 -12.76 -11.59 6.09
C GLY A 102 -12.38 -12.98 6.55
N GLY A 103 -11.33 -13.16 7.37
CA GLY A 103 -11.04 -14.46 7.97
C GLY A 103 -12.05 -14.80 9.05
N SER A 104 -12.66 -15.98 9.01
CA SER A 104 -13.43 -16.46 10.16
C SER A 104 -12.47 -16.72 11.33
N MET A 105 -12.93 -16.52 12.56
CA MET A 105 -12.16 -16.82 13.78
C MET A 105 -11.63 -18.26 13.77
N GLU A 106 -12.37 -19.17 13.14
CA GLU A 106 -12.04 -20.60 12.99
C GLU A 106 -10.80 -20.83 12.11
N GLU A 107 -10.65 -20.09 11.01
CA GLU A 107 -9.45 -20.16 10.15
C GLU A 107 -8.20 -19.59 10.84
N MET A 108 -8.38 -18.58 11.69
CA MET A 108 -7.29 -17.98 12.47
C MET A 108 -6.78 -18.93 13.56
N MET A 109 -7.67 -19.74 14.16
CA MET A 109 -7.31 -20.71 15.19
C MET A 109 -6.61 -21.96 14.64
N THR A 110 -6.82 -22.31 13.37
CA THR A 110 -6.24 -23.51 12.74
C THR A 110 -4.98 -23.22 11.91
N GLY A 111 -4.47 -21.99 11.93
CA GLY A 111 -3.26 -21.62 11.19
C GLY A 111 -3.39 -21.80 9.67
N GLY A 112 -4.61 -21.77 9.13
CA GLY A 112 -4.86 -21.96 7.70
C GLY A 112 -4.60 -23.38 7.17
N GLN A 113 -4.54 -24.40 8.03
CA GLN A 113 -4.46 -25.79 7.58
C GLN A 113 -5.83 -26.28 7.09
N ARG A 114 -6.01 -26.29 5.76
CA ARG A 114 -6.94 -27.17 5.05
C ARG A 114 -6.18 -27.84 3.91
#